data_AF-A0A940UW75-F1
#
_entry.id   AF-A0A940UW75-F1
#
_cell.length_a   1.000
_cell.length_b   1.000
_cell.length_c   1.000
_cell.angle_alpha   90.00
_cell.angle_beta   90.00
_cell.angle_gamma   90.00
#
_symmetry.space_group_name_H-M   'P 1'
#
loop_
_entity.id
_entity.type
_entity.pdbx_description
1 polymer ?
#
loop_
_entity_poly.entity_id
_entity_poly.type
_entity_poly.pdbx_seq_one_letter_code
_entity_poly.pdbx_strand_id
1 'polypeptide(L)' 'MKKNNQSEFGIRSETGEIYMLNKKERRLTIEILKVTLATAAGRQFVVERFGNEGLETAAGLLEEMGVQISKQQRQKPVS' A
#
# COMPACT_ATOMS: atom_id res chain seq x y z
N MET A 1 19.40 10.11 -13.72
CA MET A 1 18.86 8.74 -13.63
C MET A 1 17.35 8.85 -13.64
N LYS A 2 16.68 8.33 -14.68
CA LYS A 2 15.22 8.42 -14.81
C LYS A 2 14.58 7.42 -13.85
N LYS A 3 13.72 7.91 -12.95
CA LYS A 3 12.81 7.07 -12.17
C LYS A 3 11.84 6.44 -13.17
N ASN A 4 12.07 5.19 -13.52
CA ASN A 4 11.09 4.42 -14.27
C ASN A 4 9.89 4.22 -13.34
N ASN A 5 8.84 5.02 -13.54
CA ASN A 5 7.49 4.67 -13.14
C ASN A 5 7.10 3.42 -13.94
N GLN A 6 7.60 2.25 -13.53
CA GLN A 6 6.91 1.01 -13.82
C GLN A 6 5.58 1.13 -13.08
N SER A 7 4.57 1.66 -13.77
CA SER A 7 3.19 1.50 -13.36
C SER A 7 3.01 0.04 -12.95
N GLU A 8 2.49 -0.19 -11.75
CA GLU A 8 2.05 -1.48 -11.23
C GLU A 8 0.99 -2.11 -12.14
N PHE A 9 1.39 -2.56 -13.32
CA PHE A 9 0.72 -3.64 -13.98
C PHE A 9 1.12 -4.88 -13.18
N GLY A 10 0.22 -5.34 -12.31
CA GLY A 10 0.33 -6.66 -11.69
C GLY A 10 0.20 -7.73 -12.77
N ILE A 11 1.26 -7.91 -13.56
CA ILE A 11 1.38 -9.01 -14.51
C ILE A 11 1.78 -10.21 -13.66
N ARG A 12 0.82 -11.09 -13.37
CA ARG A 12 1.15 -12.41 -12.85
C ARG A 12 0.60 -13.48 -13.78
N SER A 13 1.54 -14.32 -14.24
CA SER A 13 1.38 -15.70 -14.73
C SER A 13 0.78 -15.87 -16.13
N GLU A 14 1.65 -16.26 -17.08
CA GLU A 14 1.43 -17.07 -18.30
C GLU A 14 0.46 -16.57 -19.39
N THR A 15 -0.59 -15.79 -19.08
CA THR A 15 -1.65 -15.42 -20.02
C THR A 15 -1.60 -13.96 -20.50
N GLY A 16 -0.80 -13.11 -19.84
CA GLY A 16 -0.72 -11.68 -20.15
C GLY A 16 -1.90 -10.85 -19.67
N GLU A 17 -2.71 -11.37 -18.74
CA GLU A 17 -3.82 -10.62 -18.16
C GLU A 17 -3.33 -9.44 -17.31
N ILE A 18 -3.96 -8.29 -17.54
CA ILE A 18 -3.73 -7.06 -16.77
C ILE A 18 -4.86 -6.90 -15.76
N TYR A 19 -4.53 -7.03 -14.48
CA TYR A 19 -5.47 -6.78 -13.39
C TYR A 19 -5.44 -5.28 -13.02
N MET A 20 -6.58 -4.63 -13.12
CA MET A 20 -6.78 -3.22 -12.73
C MET A 20 -7.86 -3.12 -11.68
N LEU A 21 -7.58 -2.42 -10.58
CA LEU A 21 -8.63 -2.04 -9.63
C LEU A 21 -9.59 -1.06 -10.29
N ASN A 22 -10.88 -1.37 -10.27
CA ASN A 22 -11.89 -0.42 -10.72
C ASN A 22 -12.00 0.77 -9.73
N LYS A 23 -12.71 1.84 -10.14
CA LYS A 23 -12.83 3.06 -9.33
C LYS A 23 -13.44 2.83 -7.94
N LYS A 24 -14.30 1.81 -7.76
CA LYS A 24 -14.91 1.50 -6.47
C LYS A 24 -13.93 0.71 -5.59
N GLU A 25 -13.31 -0.32 -6.15
CA GLU A 25 -12.28 -1.12 -5.47
C GLU A 25 -11.13 -0.25 -5.03
N ARG A 26 -10.57 0.58 -5.91
CA ARG A 26 -9.50 1.53 -5.59
C ARG A 26 -9.86 2.44 -4.43
N ARG A 27 -11.09 2.99 -4.42
CA ARG A 27 -11.56 3.85 -3.31
C ARG A 27 -11.66 3.09 -2.00
N LEU A 28 -12.21 1.87 -2.03
CA LEU A 28 -12.32 1.03 -0.85
C LEU A 28 -10.94 0.65 -0.30
N THR A 29 -10.02 0.22 -1.17
CA THR A 29 -8.64 -0.11 -0.80
C THR A 29 -7.94 1.07 -0.14
N ILE A 30 -8.08 2.28 -0.69
CA ILE A 30 -7.51 3.49 -0.07
C ILE A 30 -8.01 3.68 1.36
N GLU A 31 -9.32 3.60 1.58
CA GLU A 31 -9.88 3.84 2.92
C GLU A 31 -9.49 2.74 3.91
N ILE A 32 -9.45 1.48 3.47
CA ILE A 32 -8.96 0.37 4.30
C ILE A 32 -7.50 0.58 4.68
N LEU A 33 -6.63 0.93 3.73
CA LEU A 33 -5.21 1.13 4.00
C LEU A 33 -4.97 2.32 4.93
N LYS A 34 -5.70 3.43 4.76
CA LYS A 34 -5.63 4.58 5.67
C LYS A 34 -5.97 4.19 7.10
N VAL A 35 -7.09 3.47 7.30
CA VAL A 35 -7.52 3.04 8.63
C VAL A 35 -6.54 2.05 9.24
N THR A 36 -6.06 1.09 8.43
CA THR A 36 -5.08 0.09 8.85
C THR A 36 -3.78 0.76 9.32
N LEU A 37 -3.25 1.71 8.56
CA LEU A 37 -2.00 2.40 8.91
C LEU A 37 -2.15 3.42 10.04
N ALA A 38 -3.34 3.99 10.22
CA ALA A 38 -3.61 4.95 11.29
C ALA A 38 -3.60 4.31 12.69
N THR A 39 -4.01 3.04 12.81
CA THR A 39 -4.19 2.36 14.09
C THR A 39 -3.00 1.47 14.47
N ALA A 40 -2.68 1.35 15.76
CA ALA A 40 -1.61 0.47 16.23
C ALA A 40 -1.92 -1.00 15.93
N ALA A 41 -3.15 -1.43 16.19
CA ALA A 41 -3.61 -2.79 15.90
C ALA A 41 -3.57 -3.10 14.39
N GLY A 42 -3.97 -2.16 13.53
CA GLY A 42 -3.90 -2.34 12.08
C GLY A 42 -2.46 -2.46 11.58
N ARG A 43 -1.54 -1.63 12.08
CA ARG A 43 -0.11 -1.77 11.77
C ARG A 43 0.46 -3.10 12.24
N GLN A 44 0.11 -3.52 13.46
CA GLN A 44 0.54 -4.81 14.00
C GLN A 44 0.03 -5.98 13.15
N PHE A 45 -1.24 -5.96 12.75
CA PHE A 45 -1.81 -6.97 11.86
C PHE A 45 -1.03 -7.09 10.54
N VAL A 46 -0.63 -5.96 9.95
CA VAL A 46 0.17 -5.95 8.72
C VAL A 46 1.55 -6.56 8.97
N VAL A 47 2.22 -6.21 10.07
CA VAL A 47 3.55 -6.74 10.42
C VAL A 47 3.49 -8.24 10.71
N GLU A 48 2.50 -8.71 11.45
CA GLU A 48 2.34 -10.13 11.78
C GLU A 48 2.14 -11.00 10.55
N ARG A 49 1.48 -10.46 9.51
CA ARG A 49 1.08 -11.24 8.34
C ARG A 49 2.01 -11.08 7.14
N PHE A 50 2.66 -9.92 7.01
CA PHE A 50 3.48 -9.55 5.84
C PHE A 50 4.88 -9.03 6.21
N GLY A 51 5.23 -9.00 7.50
CA GLY A 51 6.50 -8.45 7.98
C GLY A 51 6.56 -6.93 7.95
N ASN A 52 7.70 -6.38 8.36
CA ASN A 52 7.92 -4.93 8.40
C ASN A 52 7.82 -4.26 7.01
N GLU A 53 8.18 -5.00 5.95
CA GLU A 53 8.05 -4.54 4.56
C GLU A 53 6.59 -4.32 4.15
N GLY A 54 5.64 -5.00 4.82
CA GLY A 54 4.21 -4.82 4.60
C GLY A 54 3.74 -3.39 4.90
N LEU A 55 4.32 -2.72 5.90
CA LEU A 55 3.98 -1.34 6.21
C LEU A 55 4.46 -0.37 5.12
N GLU A 56 5.68 -0.57 4.62
CA GLU A 56 6.22 0.26 3.53
C GLU A 56 5.48 0.01 2.22
N THR A 57 5.12 -1.24 1.93
CA THR A 57 4.28 -1.60 0.77
C THR A 57 2.92 -0.94 0.85
N ALA A 58 2.23 -1.01 2.00
CA ALA A 58 0.93 -0.38 2.18
C ALA A 58 0.99 1.15 2.03
N ALA A 59 2.05 1.79 2.54
CA ALA A 59 2.26 3.21 2.37
C ALA A 59 2.58 3.59 0.91
N GLY A 60 3.41 2.80 0.23
CA GLY A 60 3.74 2.96 -1.19
C GLY A 60 2.52 2.86 -2.09
N LEU A 61 1.67 1.84 -1.89
CA LEU A 61 0.42 1.66 -2.64
C LEU A 61 -0.51 2.88 -2.53
N LEU A 62 -0.60 3.48 -1.35
CA LEU A 62 -1.37 4.71 -1.16
C LEU A 62 -0.77 5.90 -1.93
N GLU A 63 0.55 6.07 -1.92
CA GLU A 63 1.25 7.10 -2.71
C GLU A 63 1.03 6.90 -4.21
N GLU A 64 1.13 5.67 -4.71
CA GLU A 64 0.87 5.30 -6.11
C GLU A 64 -0.60 5.50 -6.50
N MET A 65 -1.51 5.30 -5.56
CA MET A 65 -2.92 5.69 -5.67
C MET A 65 -3.16 7.20 -5.47
N GLY A 66 -2.12 8.03 -5.46
CA GLY A 66 -2.22 9.49 -5.41
C GLY A 66 -2.69 10.04 -4.06
N VAL A 67 -2.56 9.26 -2.99
CA VAL A 67 -2.86 9.69 -1.62
C VAL A 67 -1.56 10.19 -0.97
N GLN A 68 -1.56 11.44 -0.50
CA GLN A 68 -0.43 11.96 0.25
C GLN A 68 -0.43 11.41 1.67
N ILE A 69 0.57 10.61 2.03
CA ILE A 69 0.79 10.21 3.41
C ILE A 69 1.83 11.13 4.05
N SER A 70 1.46 11.76 5.17
CA SER A 70 2.42 12.49 5.99
C SER A 70 3.44 11.53 6.60
N LYS A 71 4.74 11.81 6.45
CA LYS A 71 5.88 10.99 6.96
C LYS A 71 5.78 10.59 8.45
N GLN A 72 4.96 11.28 9.25
CA GLN A 72 4.73 10.95 10.65
C GLN A 72 4.12 9.56 10.89
N GLN A 73 3.50 8.91 9.89
CA GLN A 73 3.01 7.53 10.02
C GLN A 73 4.09 6.45 9.82
N ARG A 74 5.28 6.81 9.28
CA ARG A 74 6.40 5.86 9.10
C ARG A 74 7.24 5.63 10.37
N GLN A 75 7.06 6.43 11.42
CA GLN A 75 7.95 6.44 12.57
C GLN A 75 7.21 6.69 13.88
N LYS A 76 6.44 5.73 14.37
CA LYS A 76 6.29 5.57 15.83
C LYS A 76 6.31 4.08 16.18
N PRO A 77 7.50 3.52 16.44
CA PRO A 77 7.61 2.41 17.38
C PRO A 77 7.15 2.96 18.73
N VAL A 78 6.13 2.35 19.32
CA VAL A 78 5.78 2.61 20.71
C VAL A 78 6.85 1.91 21.55
N SER A 79 7.53 2.69 22.40
CA SER A 79 8.47 2.20 23.43
C SER A 79 7.77 1.29 24.43
#